data_AF-A0A7K0QNC9-F1
#
_entry.id   AF-A0A7K0QNC9-F1
#
_cell.length_a   1.000
_cell.length_b   1.000
_cell.length_c   1.000
_cell.angle_alpha   90.00
_cell.angle_beta   90.00
_cell.angle_gamma   90.00
#
_symmetry.space_group_name_H-M   'P 1'
#
loop_
_entity.id
_entity.type
_entity.pdbx_description
1 polymer ?
#
loop_
_entity_poly.entity_id
_entity_poly.type
_entity_poly.pdbx_seq_one_letter_code
_entity_poly.pdbx_strand_id
1 'polypeptide(L)'
;MSAAEIAQLRNWPVPDPDADGKRLLADNCPAVANPEQSDLDGDGVGDACDEDTDGDGLSNAAERTLGTDPRIRDTDRDGRRDAVDACPTISGTGPKGCPARDGKVRGASVDNLPSRIGRTAFLRGLQARVGCTEACEVEVTLLAAPISKVWFARAFPFVIGTTTSPQRSGWRWVKVRPAAKLITIAPQLTVRVRAVFTDATGDRRTITKTVRVG
;
A
#
# COMPACT_ATOMS: atom_id res chain seq x y z
N MET A 1 45.80 -48.01 5.80
CA MET A 1 46.05 -47.05 4.71
C MET A 1 47.38 -46.37 4.97
N SER A 2 48.30 -46.47 4.03
CA SER A 2 49.62 -45.84 4.06
C SER A 2 49.54 -44.35 3.72
N ALA A 3 50.54 -43.57 4.11
CA ALA A 3 50.65 -42.17 3.73
C ALA A 3 50.71 -41.97 2.20
N ALA A 4 51.21 -42.96 1.46
CA ALA A 4 51.23 -42.97 0.00
C ALA A 4 49.83 -43.15 -0.61
N GLU A 5 49.00 -44.03 -0.02
CA GLU A 5 47.59 -44.20 -0.44
C GLU A 5 46.77 -42.93 -0.14
N ILE A 6 47.05 -42.24 0.97
CA ILE A 6 46.41 -40.95 1.29
C ILE A 6 46.85 -39.83 0.32
N ALA A 7 48.12 -39.83 -0.11
CA ALA A 7 48.63 -38.88 -1.10
C ALA A 7 48.03 -39.11 -2.50
N GLN A 8 47.80 -40.36 -2.89
CA GLN A 8 47.13 -40.70 -4.15
C GLN A 8 45.65 -40.27 -4.17
N LEU A 9 44.95 -40.38 -3.04
CA LEU A 9 43.57 -39.87 -2.91
C LEU A 9 43.48 -38.33 -3.01
N ARG A 10 44.50 -37.59 -2.55
CA ARG A 10 44.56 -36.12 -2.73
C ARG A 10 44.82 -35.68 -4.16
N ASN A 11 45.41 -36.54 -4.98
CA ASN A 11 45.82 -36.21 -6.34
C ASN A 11 44.85 -36.74 -7.41
N TRP A 12 43.68 -37.20 -7.00
CA TRP A 12 42.62 -37.58 -7.93
C TRP A 12 42.14 -36.34 -8.69
N PRO A 13 42.16 -36.33 -10.04
CA PRO A 13 41.60 -35.22 -10.80
C PRO A 13 40.11 -35.17 -10.54
N VAL A 14 39.70 -34.24 -9.69
CA VAL A 14 38.28 -33.93 -9.51
C VAL A 14 37.81 -33.30 -10.83
N PRO A 15 36.75 -33.84 -11.45
CA PRO A 15 36.21 -33.29 -12.69
C PRO A 15 35.79 -31.82 -12.54
N ASP A 16 35.91 -31.09 -13.64
CA ASP A 16 35.36 -29.76 -13.91
C ASP A 16 34.50 -29.94 -15.17
N PRO A 17 33.19 -30.28 -15.01
CA PRO A 17 32.36 -30.73 -16.12
C PRO A 17 32.01 -29.63 -17.12
N ASP A 18 31.95 -28.37 -16.69
CA ASP A 18 31.57 -27.21 -17.49
C ASP A 18 32.75 -26.27 -17.82
N ALA A 19 33.95 -26.60 -17.33
CA ALA A 19 35.23 -25.99 -17.66
C ALA A 19 35.33 -24.51 -17.26
N ASP A 20 34.72 -24.15 -16.14
CA ASP A 20 34.66 -22.77 -15.64
C ASP A 20 35.79 -22.44 -14.64
N GLY A 21 36.63 -23.43 -14.31
CA GLY A 21 37.74 -23.29 -13.37
C GLY A 21 37.39 -23.66 -11.93
N LYS A 22 36.18 -24.17 -11.67
CA LYS A 22 35.75 -24.73 -10.39
C LYS A 22 35.62 -26.25 -10.52
N ARG A 23 35.92 -26.92 -9.42
CA ARG A 23 35.88 -28.39 -9.37
C ARG A 23 34.55 -28.79 -8.77
N LEU A 24 34.02 -29.93 -9.17
CA LEU A 24 32.70 -30.44 -8.77
C LEU A 24 32.30 -30.24 -7.29
N LEU A 25 33.23 -30.39 -6.34
CA LEU A 25 32.95 -30.27 -4.89
C LEU A 25 33.00 -28.84 -4.35
N ALA A 26 33.47 -27.89 -5.16
CA ALA A 26 33.61 -26.48 -4.85
C ALA A 26 32.88 -25.60 -5.89
N ASP A 27 31.95 -26.21 -6.62
CA ASP A 27 31.18 -25.62 -7.70
C ASP A 27 29.69 -25.64 -7.32
N ASN A 28 29.10 -24.46 -7.18
CA ASN A 28 27.68 -24.29 -6.86
C ASN A 28 26.76 -24.42 -8.09
N CYS A 29 27.33 -24.56 -9.31
CA CYS A 29 26.61 -24.92 -10.53
C CYS A 29 27.39 -25.93 -11.41
N PRO A 30 27.52 -27.21 -11.00
CA PRO A 30 28.31 -28.25 -11.67
C PRO A 30 28.12 -28.50 -13.18
N ALA A 31 27.10 -27.91 -13.78
CA ALA A 31 26.71 -28.10 -15.17
C ALA A 31 26.56 -26.77 -15.94
N VAL A 32 26.79 -25.63 -15.30
CA VAL A 32 26.58 -24.30 -15.86
C VAL A 32 27.74 -23.39 -15.44
N ALA A 33 28.63 -23.14 -16.40
CA ALA A 33 29.84 -22.36 -16.15
C ALA A 33 29.55 -21.00 -15.50
N ASN A 34 30.05 -20.80 -14.27
CA ASN A 34 29.89 -19.61 -13.47
C ASN A 34 31.15 -19.35 -12.59
N PRO A 35 32.28 -18.91 -13.19
CA PRO A 35 33.57 -18.82 -12.50
C PRO A 35 33.58 -17.95 -11.23
N GLU A 36 32.66 -16.99 -11.17
CA GLU A 36 32.50 -16.07 -10.04
C GLU A 36 31.77 -16.72 -8.84
N GLN A 37 31.09 -17.86 -9.05
CA GLN A 37 30.40 -18.63 -8.01
C GLN A 37 29.49 -17.74 -7.16
N SER A 38 28.76 -16.82 -7.83
CA SER A 38 27.76 -15.98 -7.19
C SER A 38 26.62 -16.85 -6.65
N ASP A 39 26.17 -16.51 -5.46
CA ASP A 39 25.12 -17.18 -4.69
C ASP A 39 24.50 -16.08 -3.81
N LEU A 40 23.49 -15.42 -4.35
CA LEU A 40 22.93 -14.19 -3.80
C LEU A 40 22.12 -14.44 -2.52
N ASP A 41 21.41 -15.56 -2.42
CA ASP A 41 20.58 -15.92 -1.28
C ASP A 41 21.31 -16.82 -0.25
N GLY A 42 22.43 -17.42 -0.65
CA GLY A 42 23.32 -18.19 0.20
C GLY A 42 22.84 -19.62 0.45
N ASP A 43 22.03 -20.20 -0.43
CA ASP A 43 21.50 -21.56 -0.27
C ASP A 43 22.47 -22.67 -0.75
N GLY A 44 23.55 -22.27 -1.44
CA GLY A 44 24.59 -23.15 -1.99
C GLY A 44 24.36 -23.56 -3.45
N VAL A 45 23.30 -23.09 -4.10
CA VAL A 45 23.06 -23.14 -5.54
C VAL A 45 23.51 -21.82 -6.15
N GLY A 46 24.28 -21.85 -7.23
CA GLY A 46 24.76 -20.60 -7.83
C GLY A 46 23.69 -19.87 -8.63
N ASP A 47 23.75 -18.54 -8.66
CA ASP A 47 22.86 -17.66 -9.44
C ASP A 47 22.65 -18.11 -10.90
N ALA A 48 23.64 -18.80 -11.49
CA ALA A 48 23.61 -19.26 -12.87
C ALA A 48 22.70 -20.48 -13.11
N CYS A 49 22.45 -21.27 -12.05
CA CYS A 49 21.66 -22.49 -12.10
C CYS A 49 20.51 -22.52 -11.07
N ASP A 50 20.30 -21.41 -10.36
CA ASP A 50 19.22 -21.22 -9.41
C ASP A 50 17.91 -20.76 -10.09
N GLU A 51 16.79 -21.31 -9.62
CA GLU A 51 15.44 -20.95 -10.07
C GLU A 51 14.82 -19.80 -9.27
N ASP A 52 15.35 -19.44 -8.08
CA ASP A 52 14.88 -18.37 -7.17
C ASP A 52 16.11 -17.62 -6.61
N THR A 53 16.73 -16.81 -7.47
CA THR A 53 18.09 -16.29 -7.23
C THR A 53 18.23 -15.39 -6.00
N ASP A 54 17.16 -14.80 -5.49
CA ASP A 54 17.20 -13.95 -4.29
C ASP A 54 16.52 -14.56 -3.06
N GLY A 55 16.04 -15.81 -3.18
CA GLY A 55 15.51 -16.62 -2.09
C GLY A 55 14.26 -16.01 -1.46
N ASP A 56 13.44 -15.30 -2.24
CA ASP A 56 12.27 -14.61 -1.74
C ASP A 56 11.03 -15.51 -1.66
N GLY A 57 11.01 -16.60 -2.43
CA GLY A 57 9.95 -17.59 -2.56
C GLY A 57 9.18 -17.54 -3.88
N LEU A 58 9.54 -16.65 -4.81
CA LEU A 58 9.08 -16.62 -6.20
C LEU A 58 10.20 -17.06 -7.14
N SER A 59 9.88 -17.93 -8.09
CA SER A 59 10.89 -18.28 -9.09
C SER A 59 11.18 -17.10 -10.02
N ASN A 60 12.41 -17.04 -10.53
CA ASN A 60 12.91 -16.13 -11.56
C ASN A 60 11.92 -15.99 -12.75
N ALA A 61 11.19 -17.07 -13.08
CA ALA A 61 10.17 -17.06 -14.13
C ALA A 61 8.84 -16.43 -13.69
N ALA A 62 8.40 -16.70 -12.46
CA ALA A 62 7.21 -16.07 -11.88
C ALA A 62 7.42 -14.55 -11.74
N GLU A 63 8.61 -14.13 -11.32
CA GLU A 63 8.95 -12.72 -11.15
C GLU A 63 8.93 -11.94 -12.45
N ARG A 64 9.51 -12.50 -13.53
CA ARG A 64 9.38 -11.94 -14.89
C ARG A 64 7.91 -11.74 -15.30
N THR A 65 7.02 -12.59 -14.82
CA THR A 65 5.57 -12.51 -15.10
C THR A 65 4.87 -11.46 -14.22
N LEU A 66 5.31 -11.31 -12.97
CA LEU A 66 4.79 -10.34 -12.00
C LEU A 66 5.37 -8.94 -12.16
N GLY A 67 6.49 -8.81 -12.90
CA GLY A 67 7.22 -7.56 -13.10
C GLY A 67 8.16 -7.20 -11.95
N THR A 68 8.52 -8.18 -11.12
CA THR A 68 9.50 -8.05 -10.03
C THR A 68 10.91 -8.33 -10.54
N ASP A 69 11.94 -8.00 -9.75
CA ASP A 69 13.35 -8.15 -10.08
C ASP A 69 13.95 -9.41 -9.44
N PRO A 70 14.36 -10.44 -10.22
CA PRO A 70 14.90 -11.71 -9.72
C PRO A 70 16.20 -11.67 -8.92
N ARG A 71 16.71 -10.47 -8.64
CA ARG A 71 17.91 -10.27 -7.84
C ARG A 71 17.64 -9.36 -6.64
N ILE A 72 16.38 -9.00 -6.39
CA ILE A 72 15.98 -8.11 -5.33
C ILE A 72 14.78 -8.71 -4.61
N ARG A 73 15.08 -9.31 -3.46
CA ARG A 73 14.14 -9.96 -2.55
C ARG A 73 12.92 -9.12 -2.12
N ASP A 74 12.90 -7.83 -2.43
CA ASP A 74 11.86 -6.83 -2.12
C ASP A 74 11.99 -5.74 -3.18
N THR A 75 11.32 -5.94 -4.31
CA THR A 75 11.49 -5.16 -5.54
C THR A 75 11.19 -3.67 -5.30
N ASP A 76 10.15 -3.36 -4.54
CA ASP A 76 9.71 -1.99 -4.31
C ASP A 76 10.25 -1.34 -3.02
N ARG A 77 10.96 -2.13 -2.21
CA ARG A 77 11.69 -1.73 -1.01
C ARG A 77 10.80 -1.19 0.09
N ASP A 78 9.59 -1.71 0.23
CA ASP A 78 8.67 -1.31 1.30
C ASP A 78 8.82 -2.12 2.60
N GLY A 79 9.71 -3.13 2.59
CA GLY A 79 10.04 -3.97 3.72
C GLY A 79 9.39 -5.35 3.70
N ARG A 80 8.74 -5.75 2.59
CA ARG A 80 8.14 -7.07 2.38
C ARG A 80 8.76 -7.74 1.16
N ARG A 81 8.91 -9.06 1.23
CA ARG A 81 9.42 -9.81 0.07
C ARG A 81 8.34 -9.99 -0.98
N ASP A 82 8.72 -10.07 -2.25
CA ASP A 82 7.78 -10.12 -3.36
C ASP A 82 6.82 -11.31 -3.25
N ALA A 83 7.30 -12.47 -2.81
CA ALA A 83 6.48 -13.67 -2.58
C ALA A 83 5.36 -13.50 -1.54
N VAL A 84 5.53 -12.57 -0.59
CA VAL A 84 4.54 -12.28 0.46
C VAL A 84 3.82 -10.95 0.26
N ASP A 85 4.26 -10.17 -0.73
CA ASP A 85 3.69 -8.88 -1.07
C ASP A 85 2.48 -9.05 -2.01
N ALA A 86 1.37 -8.38 -1.70
CA ALA A 86 0.21 -8.41 -2.59
C ALA A 86 0.34 -7.42 -3.77
N CYS A 87 1.29 -6.49 -3.69
CA CYS A 87 1.59 -5.46 -4.66
C CYS A 87 3.13 -5.26 -4.80
N PRO A 88 3.89 -6.30 -5.16
CA PRO A 88 5.37 -6.33 -5.07
C PRO A 88 6.12 -5.32 -5.96
N THR A 89 5.41 -4.60 -6.83
CA THR A 89 6.01 -3.63 -7.77
C THR A 89 5.69 -2.18 -7.40
N ILE A 90 4.98 -1.93 -6.30
CA ILE A 90 4.55 -0.59 -5.91
C ILE A 90 4.60 -0.46 -4.39
N SER A 91 5.60 0.28 -3.92
CA SER A 91 5.85 0.50 -2.49
C SER A 91 4.60 0.93 -1.73
N GLY A 92 4.27 0.21 -0.66
CA GLY A 92 3.11 0.50 0.17
C GLY A 92 3.27 0.04 1.61
N THR A 93 3.19 0.99 2.55
CA THR A 93 3.20 0.67 4.00
C THR A 93 1.91 0.02 4.52
N GLY A 94 1.04 -0.46 3.62
CA GLY A 94 -0.11 -1.26 3.96
C GLY A 94 0.30 -2.63 4.52
N PRO A 95 -0.51 -3.31 5.35
CA PRO A 95 -0.30 -4.65 5.90
C PRO A 95 -0.17 -5.78 4.88
N LYS A 96 -0.34 -5.48 3.60
CA LYS A 96 -0.10 -6.41 2.50
C LYS A 96 0.87 -5.85 1.45
N GLY A 97 1.63 -4.80 1.77
CA GLY A 97 2.54 -4.11 0.83
C GLY A 97 1.86 -3.25 -0.22
N CYS A 98 0.53 -3.31 -0.30
CA CYS A 98 -0.20 -2.51 -1.26
C CYS A 98 -0.28 -1.02 -0.89
N PRO A 99 -0.19 -0.13 -1.90
CA PRO A 99 -0.59 1.26 -1.76
C PRO A 99 -2.07 1.35 -1.37
N ALA A 100 -2.39 2.24 -0.44
CA ALA A 100 -3.74 2.56 0.03
C ALA A 100 -4.73 2.84 -1.14
N ARG A 101 -5.47 1.83 -1.61
CA ARG A 101 -6.53 2.01 -2.63
C ARG A 101 -7.87 2.35 -1.97
N ASP A 102 -8.57 3.33 -2.52
CA ASP A 102 -9.93 3.71 -2.13
C ASP A 102 -10.93 2.61 -2.53
N GLY A 103 -11.48 1.86 -1.56
CA GLY A 103 -12.68 1.06 -1.77
C GLY A 103 -13.15 0.07 -0.69
N LYS A 104 -12.39 -0.26 0.37
CA LYS A 104 -12.74 -1.47 1.16
C LYS A 104 -12.58 -1.43 2.67
N VAL A 105 -12.63 -0.26 3.31
CA VAL A 105 -12.88 -0.25 4.78
C VAL A 105 -14.26 -0.87 5.05
N ARG A 106 -14.27 -2.10 5.56
CA ARG A 106 -15.49 -2.83 5.94
C ARG A 106 -16.14 -2.12 7.13
N GLY A 107 -17.47 -2.06 7.12
CA GLY A 107 -18.24 -1.45 8.21
C GLY A 107 -18.11 0.08 8.38
N ALA A 108 -17.31 0.76 7.55
CA ALA A 108 -17.26 2.23 7.53
C ALA A 108 -18.62 2.81 7.16
N SER A 109 -19.12 3.72 8.00
CA SER A 109 -20.45 4.31 7.90
C SER A 109 -20.46 5.75 8.39
N VAL A 110 -21.30 6.58 7.76
CA VAL A 110 -21.60 7.95 8.20
C VAL A 110 -23.10 8.07 8.41
N ASP A 111 -23.50 8.56 9.57
CA ASP A 111 -24.88 8.68 10.01
C ASP A 111 -25.14 10.01 10.73
N ASN A 112 -26.41 10.29 11.02
CA ASN A 112 -26.88 11.50 11.69
C ASN A 112 -26.43 12.81 11.02
N LEU A 113 -26.38 12.80 9.68
CA LEU A 113 -26.23 14.01 8.87
C LEU A 113 -27.62 14.48 8.41
N PRO A 114 -28.00 15.73 8.72
CA PRO A 114 -29.29 16.24 8.29
C PRO A 114 -29.31 16.50 6.78
N SER A 115 -30.43 16.29 6.11
CA SER A 115 -30.59 16.63 4.69
C SER A 115 -30.62 18.15 4.46
N ARG A 116 -31.03 18.92 5.47
CA ARG A 116 -31.04 20.39 5.50
C ARG A 116 -30.62 20.94 6.86
N ILE A 117 -29.89 22.05 6.90
CA ILE A 117 -29.50 22.73 8.14
C ILE A 117 -29.55 24.25 7.95
N GLY A 118 -30.01 24.96 8.99
CA GLY A 118 -30.02 26.42 9.00
C GLY A 118 -28.61 27.01 9.01
N ARG A 119 -28.39 28.12 8.29
CA ARG A 119 -27.07 28.78 8.18
C ARG A 119 -26.38 29.04 9.54
N THR A 120 -27.08 29.59 10.51
CA THR A 120 -26.52 29.88 11.85
C THR A 120 -26.16 28.60 12.62
N ALA A 121 -26.90 27.51 12.43
CA ALA A 121 -26.57 26.22 13.01
C ALA A 121 -25.34 25.60 12.32
N PHE A 122 -25.28 25.70 10.99
CA PHE A 122 -24.13 25.24 10.21
C PHE A 122 -22.82 25.94 10.62
N LEU A 123 -22.85 27.26 10.79
CA LEU A 123 -21.69 28.05 11.24
C LEU A 123 -21.23 27.70 12.65
N ARG A 124 -22.14 27.23 13.53
CA ARG A 124 -21.78 26.70 14.86
C ARG A 124 -21.13 25.32 14.80
N GLY A 125 -21.16 24.67 13.64
CA GLY A 125 -20.50 23.41 13.32
C GLY A 125 -21.48 22.29 13.01
N LEU A 126 -21.22 21.57 11.92
CA LEU A 126 -21.98 20.40 11.49
C LEU A 126 -21.52 19.17 12.28
N GLN A 127 -22.47 18.46 12.88
CA GLN A 127 -22.19 17.21 13.60
C GLN A 127 -22.56 16.02 12.71
N ALA A 128 -21.71 15.00 12.72
CA ALA A 128 -21.94 13.72 12.08
C ALA A 128 -21.52 12.59 13.02
N ARG A 129 -22.16 11.44 12.90
CA ARG A 129 -21.74 10.22 13.57
C ARG A 129 -20.99 9.36 12.55
N VAL A 130 -19.74 9.03 12.83
CA VAL A 130 -18.93 8.15 11.98
C VAL A 130 -18.67 6.86 12.74
N GLY A 131 -18.58 5.74 12.03
CA GLY A 131 -18.30 4.46 12.66
C GLY A 131 -17.58 3.50 11.74
N CYS A 132 -16.78 2.63 12.36
CA CYS A 132 -16.09 1.51 11.73
C CYS A 132 -16.31 0.25 12.56
N THR A 133 -16.35 -0.91 11.91
CA THR A 133 -16.38 -2.20 12.61
C THR A 133 -15.01 -2.58 13.18
N GLU A 134 -13.94 -2.03 12.61
CA GLU A 134 -12.54 -2.23 13.01
C GLU A 134 -11.86 -0.87 13.22
N ALA A 135 -10.66 -0.86 13.83
CA ALA A 135 -9.92 0.38 14.06
C ALA A 135 -9.60 1.10 12.74
N CYS A 136 -9.95 2.38 12.66
CA CYS A 136 -9.79 3.19 11.47
C CYS A 136 -9.55 4.67 11.84
N GLU A 137 -8.86 5.42 10.99
CA GLU A 137 -8.84 6.88 11.05
C GLU A 137 -9.91 7.44 10.09
N VAL A 138 -10.64 8.47 10.53
CA VAL A 138 -11.67 9.11 9.71
C VAL A 138 -11.35 10.59 9.54
N GLU A 139 -11.16 11.02 8.29
CA GLU A 139 -11.10 12.44 7.92
C GLU A 139 -12.45 12.88 7.34
N VAL A 140 -13.05 13.93 7.91
CA VAL A 140 -14.32 14.50 7.44
C VAL A 140 -14.09 15.90 6.87
N THR A 141 -14.30 16.04 5.57
CA THR A 141 -14.14 17.28 4.82
C THR A 141 -15.50 17.84 4.37
N LEU A 142 -15.71 19.14 4.53
CA LEU A 142 -16.86 19.88 4.00
C LEU A 142 -16.49 20.55 2.67
N LEU A 143 -17.19 20.18 1.61
CA LEU A 143 -17.00 20.71 0.25
C LEU A 143 -18.24 21.52 -0.17
N ALA A 144 -18.12 22.84 -0.30
CA ALA A 144 -19.25 23.70 -0.64
C ALA A 144 -19.37 23.93 -2.15
N ALA A 145 -20.60 23.85 -2.67
CA ALA A 145 -20.98 24.25 -4.02
C ALA A 145 -22.24 25.14 -4.00
N PRO A 146 -22.24 26.33 -4.64
CA PRO A 146 -23.42 27.20 -4.74
C PRO A 146 -24.55 26.56 -5.57
N ILE A 147 -25.79 26.74 -5.12
CA ILE A 147 -26.99 26.27 -5.82
C ILE A 147 -27.43 27.36 -6.82
N SER A 148 -26.82 27.33 -8.01
CA SER A 148 -27.36 27.87 -9.27
C SER A 148 -28.08 29.24 -9.21
N LYS A 149 -27.34 30.34 -8.99
CA LYS A 149 -27.72 31.72 -9.43
C LYS A 149 -26.50 32.61 -9.74
N VAL A 150 -25.40 32.04 -10.22
CA VAL A 150 -24.22 32.84 -10.62
C VAL A 150 -23.91 32.53 -12.07
N TRP A 151 -24.19 33.48 -12.97
CA TRP A 151 -24.18 33.33 -14.43
C TRP A 151 -22.81 32.98 -15.04
N PHE A 152 -21.73 32.97 -14.24
CA PHE A 152 -20.35 32.77 -14.73
C PHE A 152 -19.50 31.69 -14.05
N ALA A 153 -19.98 30.98 -13.03
CA ALA A 153 -19.08 30.07 -12.29
C ALA A 153 -19.37 28.60 -12.60
N ARG A 154 -18.45 27.94 -13.32
CA ARG A 154 -18.16 26.53 -13.06
C ARG A 154 -17.86 26.42 -11.56
N ALA A 155 -18.86 26.02 -10.79
CA ALA A 155 -18.77 26.03 -9.35
C ALA A 155 -17.97 24.81 -8.89
N PHE A 156 -16.65 24.92 -8.89
CA PHE A 156 -15.79 23.89 -8.32
C PHE A 156 -16.04 23.82 -6.81
N PRO A 157 -16.23 22.62 -6.24
CA PRO A 157 -16.35 22.47 -4.81
C PRO A 157 -15.06 22.92 -4.12
N PHE A 158 -15.16 23.77 -3.10
CA PHE A 158 -14.02 24.20 -2.28
C PHE A 158 -14.16 23.69 -0.84
N VAL A 159 -13.03 23.39 -0.21
CA VAL A 159 -12.98 22.92 1.18
C VAL A 159 -13.27 24.08 2.11
N ILE A 160 -14.27 23.92 2.97
CA ILE A 160 -14.64 24.91 3.99
C ILE A 160 -14.38 24.43 5.41
N GLY A 161 -13.95 23.18 5.60
CA GLY A 161 -13.56 22.65 6.91
C GLY A 161 -13.12 21.20 6.82
N THR A 162 -12.19 20.81 7.67
CA THR A 162 -11.74 19.42 7.84
C THR A 162 -11.62 19.09 9.33
N THR A 163 -11.72 17.81 9.68
CA THR A 163 -11.41 17.28 11.01
C THR A 163 -11.09 15.79 10.89
N THR A 164 -10.12 15.33 11.68
CA THR A 164 -9.76 13.92 11.78
C THR A 164 -10.23 13.35 13.11
N SER A 165 -10.57 12.06 13.12
CA SER A 165 -11.02 11.37 14.32
C SER A 165 -10.55 9.91 14.30
N PRO A 166 -9.63 9.50 15.21
CA PRO A 166 -9.27 8.11 15.36
C PRO A 166 -10.43 7.30 15.95
N GLN A 167 -10.77 6.20 15.29
CA GLN A 167 -11.77 5.24 15.71
C GLN A 167 -11.10 3.94 16.10
N ARG A 168 -11.60 3.32 17.18
CA ARG A 168 -11.42 1.90 17.42
C ARG A 168 -12.58 1.19 16.69
N SER A 169 -13.32 0.34 17.37
CA SER A 169 -14.63 -0.13 16.89
C SER A 169 -15.77 0.73 17.46
N GLY A 170 -16.84 0.89 16.69
CA GLY A 170 -18.07 1.56 17.11
C GLY A 170 -18.26 2.96 16.51
N TRP A 171 -19.13 3.75 17.15
CA TRP A 171 -19.56 5.06 16.65
C TRP A 171 -18.97 6.21 17.47
N ARG A 172 -18.56 7.29 16.81
CA ARG A 172 -18.16 8.54 17.45
C ARG A 172 -18.75 9.77 16.78
N TRP A 173 -18.96 10.80 17.59
CA TRP A 173 -19.38 12.11 17.14
C TRP A 173 -18.19 12.91 16.64
N VAL A 174 -18.35 13.46 15.44
CA VAL A 174 -17.38 14.36 14.81
C VAL A 174 -18.09 15.67 14.52
N LYS A 175 -17.45 16.79 14.88
CA LYS A 175 -17.99 18.13 14.66
C LYS A 175 -17.05 18.93 13.75
N VAL A 176 -17.52 19.28 12.56
CA VAL A 176 -16.77 20.07 11.58
C VAL A 176 -17.27 21.50 11.59
N ARG A 177 -16.41 22.46 11.92
CA ARG A 177 -16.75 23.89 11.89
C ARG A 177 -16.32 24.47 10.54
N PRO A 178 -17.24 25.09 9.80
CA PRO A 178 -16.85 25.67 8.53
C PRO A 178 -16.20 27.06 8.69
N ALA A 179 -15.32 27.41 7.78
CA ALA A 179 -14.71 28.73 7.69
C ALA A 179 -15.76 29.76 7.25
N ALA A 180 -16.27 30.52 8.21
CA ALA A 180 -17.37 31.48 8.00
C ALA A 180 -17.10 32.48 6.86
N LYS A 181 -15.84 32.90 6.68
CA LYS A 181 -15.41 33.84 5.62
C LYS A 181 -15.64 33.32 4.21
N LEU A 182 -15.70 32.00 4.00
CA LEU A 182 -15.84 31.37 2.68
C LEU A 182 -17.31 31.11 2.29
N ILE A 183 -18.27 31.39 3.17
CA ILE A 183 -19.69 31.02 3.01
C ILE A 183 -20.57 32.23 2.66
N THR A 184 -20.05 33.45 2.79
CA THR A 184 -20.80 34.72 2.81
C THR A 184 -21.51 35.12 1.51
N ILE A 185 -21.21 34.46 0.38
CA ILE A 185 -21.58 34.97 -0.95
C ILE A 185 -22.86 34.30 -1.52
N ALA A 186 -23.25 33.13 -0.99
CA ALA A 186 -24.42 32.38 -1.49
C ALA A 186 -25.53 32.29 -0.44
N PRO A 187 -26.80 32.62 -0.75
CA PRO A 187 -27.93 32.48 0.18
C PRO A 187 -28.25 31.01 0.45
N GLN A 188 -28.06 30.14 -0.56
CA GLN A 188 -28.19 28.69 -0.43
C GLN A 188 -26.94 28.00 -0.99
N LEU A 189 -26.46 27.01 -0.24
CA LEU A 189 -25.27 26.24 -0.57
C LEU A 189 -25.55 24.75 -0.36
N THR A 190 -25.00 23.94 -1.26
CA THR A 190 -24.95 22.49 -1.10
C THR A 190 -23.57 22.13 -0.59
N VAL A 191 -23.51 21.45 0.56
CA VAL A 191 -22.28 21.00 1.19
C VAL A 191 -22.19 19.50 1.05
N ARG A 192 -21.16 19.01 0.36
CA ARG A 192 -20.82 17.59 0.33
C ARG A 192 -19.92 17.31 1.53
N VAL A 193 -20.38 16.47 2.43
CA VAL A 193 -19.62 15.93 3.55
C VAL A 193 -18.93 14.68 3.04
N ARG A 194 -17.61 14.75 2.85
CA ARG A 194 -16.76 13.64 2.44
C ARG A 194 -16.10 13.07 3.68
N ALA A 195 -16.39 11.82 4.01
CA ALA A 195 -15.68 11.07 5.05
C ALA A 195 -14.75 10.05 4.38
N VAL A 196 -13.45 10.18 4.59
CA VAL A 196 -12.44 9.21 4.16
C VAL A 196 -12.08 8.37 5.37
N PHE A 197 -12.37 7.09 5.30
CA PHE A 197 -12.02 6.10 6.30
C PHE A 197 -10.73 5.42 5.84
N THR A 198 -9.76 5.28 6.73
CA THR A 198 -8.51 4.54 6.50
C THR A 198 -8.40 3.49 7.60
N ASP A 199 -8.42 2.20 7.27
CA ASP A 199 -8.25 1.17 8.31
C ASP A 199 -6.78 0.98 8.71
N ALA A 200 -6.53 0.08 9.67
CA ALA A 200 -5.17 -0.33 10.03
C ALA A 200 -4.38 -0.90 8.84
N THR A 201 -5.09 -1.27 7.75
CA THR A 201 -4.49 -1.76 6.53
C THR A 201 -4.10 -0.70 5.50
N GLY A 202 -4.38 0.57 5.78
CA GLY A 202 -4.19 1.64 4.81
C GLY A 202 -5.24 1.63 3.71
N ASP A 203 -6.13 0.63 3.66
CA ASP A 203 -7.26 0.61 2.74
C ASP A 203 -8.15 1.82 3.06
N ARG A 204 -8.58 2.51 2.00
CA ARG A 204 -9.43 3.68 2.15
C ARG A 204 -10.86 3.37 1.78
N ARG A 205 -11.82 4.13 2.30
CA ARG A 205 -13.18 4.17 1.80
C ARG A 205 -13.70 5.58 1.90
N THR A 206 -14.17 6.12 0.79
CA THR A 206 -14.77 7.46 0.78
C THR A 206 -16.29 7.33 0.79
N ILE A 207 -16.94 7.92 1.79
CA ILE A 207 -18.41 8.09 1.84
C ILE A 207 -18.71 9.57 1.67
N THR A 208 -19.51 9.91 0.66
CA THR A 208 -19.96 11.29 0.44
C THR A 208 -21.46 11.41 0.70
N LYS A 209 -21.84 12.36 1.55
CA LYS A 209 -23.23 12.75 1.81
C LYS A 209 -23.43 14.22 1.46
N THR A 210 -24.65 14.60 1.13
CA THR A 210 -24.96 15.96 0.70
C THR A 210 -25.95 16.61 1.67
N VAL A 211 -25.62 17.82 2.12
CA VAL A 211 -26.42 18.63 3.05
C VAL A 211 -26.74 19.96 2.38
N ARG A 212 -28.01 20.36 2.38
CA ARG A 212 -28.40 21.70 1.92
C ARG A 212 -28.34 22.68 3.09
N VAL A 213 -27.74 23.84 2.88
CA VAL A 213 -27.65 24.91 3.86
C VAL A 213 -28.40 26.12 3.31
N GLY A 214 -29.33 26.64 4.10
CA GLY A 214 -30.18 27.78 3.76
C GLY A 214 -30.78 28.44 4.99
#